data_AF-A0A7M2T6H3-F1
#
_entry.id   AF-A0A7M2T6H3-F1
#
_cell.length_a   1.000
_cell.length_b   1.000
_cell.length_c   1.000
_cell.angle_alpha   90.00
_cell.angle_beta   90.00
_cell.angle_gamma   90.00
#
_symmetry.space_group_name_H-M   'P 1'
#
loop_
_entity.id
_entity.type
_entity.pdbx_description
1 polymer ?
#
loop_
_entity_poly.entity_id
_entity_poly.type
_entity_poly.pdbx_seq_one_letter_code
_entity_poly.pdbx_strand_id
1 'polypeptide(L)'
;MVQELRFDENIQFAVEVSAQQVALRPLLGGHELHVPLSISVPKFIKAGRILALETDLYGFGTVPGQRSQLARYTTSLAYTEKILIHRLHLSFPLTSLQIHAVEEARKGDISFQVDLRATLPQADGYPGSTQATDRFTIAKSRWEDQLAQLGPSAAYEMAVPYPLGDPERDKVGRTLREAQRLLTAGESLSAILQIRRALEWIQQNCGWDKPGQGKRPRDCSQSERWWRILDSLYSQTSGALHDDEITRDFDYSHAEAETLLAMTAALLRNVPGKQAA
;
A
#
# COMPACT_ATOMS: atom_id res chain seq x y z
N MET A 1 16.91 19.75 -6.25
CA MET A 1 18.38 19.92 -6.30
C MET A 1 18.82 19.33 -7.62
N VAL A 2 19.71 19.98 -8.37
CA VAL A 2 20.14 19.43 -9.66
C VAL A 2 21.19 18.34 -9.40
N GLN A 3 20.92 17.13 -9.88
CA GLN A 3 21.85 16.00 -9.86
C GLN A 3 22.43 15.77 -11.25
N GLU A 4 23.50 14.99 -11.37
CA GLU A 4 24.18 14.77 -12.64
C GLU A 4 24.40 13.29 -12.93
N LEU A 5 24.02 12.86 -14.13
CA LEU A 5 24.43 11.59 -14.73
C LEU A 5 25.68 11.86 -15.57
N ARG A 6 26.83 11.40 -15.09
CA ARG A 6 28.14 11.62 -15.75
C ARG A 6 28.55 10.35 -16.47
N PHE A 7 28.96 10.49 -17.72
CA PHE A 7 29.53 9.44 -18.55
C PHE A 7 30.99 9.79 -18.87
N ASP A 8 31.70 8.84 -19.49
CA ASP A 8 33.02 9.10 -20.05
C ASP A 8 32.96 10.24 -21.09
N GLU A 9 34.11 10.87 -21.38
CA GLU A 9 34.26 11.94 -22.39
C GLU A 9 33.52 13.26 -22.09
N ASN A 10 33.34 13.62 -20.81
CA ASN A 10 32.70 14.87 -20.37
C ASN A 10 31.22 15.03 -20.77
N ILE A 11 30.52 13.92 -21.05
CA ILE A 11 29.07 13.95 -21.29
C ILE A 11 28.35 13.94 -19.93
N GLN A 12 27.57 14.99 -19.66
CA GLN A 12 26.87 15.17 -18.40
C GLN A 12 25.42 15.55 -18.65
N PHE A 13 24.48 14.82 -18.05
CA PHE A 13 23.07 15.16 -18.06
C PHE A 13 22.66 15.67 -16.69
N ALA A 14 22.12 16.89 -16.64
CA ALA A 14 21.56 17.44 -15.42
C ALA A 14 20.12 16.92 -15.25
N VAL A 15 19.83 16.35 -14.09
CA VAL A 15 18.53 15.77 -13.75
C VAL A 15 17.93 16.46 -12.53
N GLU A 16 16.62 16.71 -12.57
CA GLU A 16 15.91 17.39 -11.49
C GLU A 16 14.53 16.77 -11.28
N VAL A 17 14.25 16.35 -10.04
CA VAL A 17 12.92 15.90 -9.62
C VAL A 17 12.11 17.08 -9.09
N SER A 18 10.88 17.23 -9.56
CA SER A 18 9.94 18.26 -9.06
C SER A 18 9.03 17.71 -7.96
N ALA A 19 9.47 17.86 -6.71
CA ALA A 19 8.71 17.41 -5.53
C ALA A 19 7.29 17.98 -5.48
N GLN A 20 7.10 19.25 -5.87
CA GLN A 20 5.82 19.95 -5.83
C GLN A 20 4.80 19.44 -6.84
N GLN A 21 5.22 18.61 -7.79
CA GLN A 21 4.35 18.03 -8.82
C GLN A 21 4.17 16.52 -8.68
N VAL A 22 4.75 15.90 -7.64
CA VAL A 22 4.57 14.47 -7.35
C VAL A 22 3.12 14.17 -7.03
N ALA A 23 2.53 13.17 -7.68
CA ALA A 23 1.12 12.83 -7.50
C ALA A 23 0.92 11.32 -7.30
N LEU A 24 0.17 10.94 -6.28
CA LEU A 24 -0.31 9.58 -6.07
C LEU A 24 -1.66 9.41 -6.78
N ARG A 25 -1.79 8.36 -7.58
CA ARG A 25 -2.98 8.06 -8.38
C ARG A 25 -3.46 6.63 -8.14
N PRO A 26 -4.76 6.36 -8.32
CA PRO A 26 -5.25 4.98 -8.34
C PRO A 26 -4.70 4.23 -9.56
N LEU A 27 -4.31 2.98 -9.36
CA LEU A 27 -3.92 2.03 -10.40
C LEU A 27 -4.78 0.77 -10.24
N LEU A 28 -5.00 0.02 -11.33
CA LEU A 28 -5.74 -1.23 -11.25
C LEU A 28 -4.99 -2.22 -10.35
N GLY A 29 -5.55 -2.52 -9.18
CA GLY A 29 -4.92 -3.37 -8.16
C GLY A 29 -3.88 -2.70 -7.27
N GLY A 30 -3.84 -1.36 -7.21
CA GLY A 30 -2.94 -0.65 -6.30
C GLY A 30 -2.92 0.87 -6.50
N HIS A 31 -1.74 1.44 -6.37
CA HIS A 31 -1.50 2.88 -6.51
C HIS A 31 -0.33 3.14 -7.45
N GLU A 32 -0.21 4.36 -7.94
CA GLU A 32 0.92 4.78 -8.78
C GLU A 32 1.42 6.13 -8.32
N LEU A 33 2.70 6.21 -7.96
CA LEU A 33 3.37 7.46 -7.64
C LEU A 33 4.02 8.03 -8.90
N HIS A 34 3.48 9.15 -9.37
CA HIS A 34 4.00 9.92 -10.50
C HIS A 34 5.04 10.90 -9.98
N VAL A 35 6.29 10.73 -10.42
CA VAL A 35 7.41 11.63 -10.05
C VAL A 35 7.89 12.36 -11.30
N PRO A 36 7.62 13.66 -11.45
CA PRO A 36 8.09 14.43 -12.60
C PRO A 36 9.60 14.63 -12.55
N LEU A 37 10.25 14.28 -13.65
CA LEU A 37 11.69 14.38 -13.84
C LEU A 37 11.98 15.25 -15.08
N SER A 38 12.88 16.22 -14.93
CA SER A 38 13.45 16.96 -16.04
C SER A 38 14.89 16.52 -16.26
N ILE A 39 15.25 16.26 -17.52
CA ILE A 39 16.62 15.91 -17.93
C ILE A 39 17.09 16.92 -18.95
N SER A 40 18.09 17.72 -18.58
CA SER A 40 18.75 18.68 -19.47
C SER A 40 19.92 18.02 -20.18
N VAL A 41 19.97 18.23 -21.48
CA VAL A 41 20.94 17.62 -22.40
C VAL A 41 22.14 18.55 -22.56
N PRO A 42 23.39 18.04 -22.50
CA PRO A 42 24.56 18.86 -22.80
C PRO A 42 24.56 19.30 -24.27
N LYS A 43 25.28 20.40 -24.57
CA LYS A 43 25.48 20.83 -25.97
C LYS A 43 26.09 19.68 -26.77
N PHE A 44 25.46 19.43 -27.89
CA PHE A 44 25.50 18.16 -28.57
C PHE A 44 26.56 18.14 -29.68
N ILE A 45 27.26 17.01 -29.85
CA ILE A 45 28.36 16.86 -30.84
C ILE A 45 27.93 15.97 -32.04
N LYS A 46 27.03 14.98 -31.86
CA LYS A 46 26.57 14.06 -32.94
C LYS A 46 25.13 13.54 -32.74
N ALA A 47 24.29 13.65 -33.77
CA ALA A 47 22.88 13.18 -33.81
C ALA A 47 22.66 11.69 -33.52
N GLY A 48 21.54 11.36 -32.86
CA GLY A 48 20.98 10.01 -32.82
C GLY A 48 21.34 9.12 -31.63
N ARG A 49 21.50 9.66 -30.41
CA ARG A 49 21.82 8.85 -29.22
C ARG A 49 20.57 8.52 -28.40
N ILE A 50 20.52 7.31 -27.85
CA ILE A 50 19.48 6.84 -26.93
C ILE A 50 20.07 6.82 -25.53
N LEU A 51 19.34 7.35 -24.56
CA LEU A 51 19.64 7.19 -23.14
C LEU A 51 18.64 6.23 -22.53
N ALA A 52 19.12 5.04 -22.20
CA ALA A 52 18.38 4.09 -21.40
C ALA A 52 18.47 4.53 -19.94
N LEU A 53 17.37 4.96 -19.36
CA LEU A 53 17.25 5.40 -17.98
C LEU A 53 16.66 4.27 -17.14
N GLU A 54 17.33 3.94 -16.06
CA GLU A 54 16.83 3.08 -14.99
C GLU A 54 16.68 3.91 -13.73
N THR A 55 15.57 3.73 -13.02
CA THR A 55 15.24 4.54 -11.87
C THR A 55 14.64 3.70 -10.77
N ASP A 56 15.24 3.75 -9.58
CA ASP A 56 14.78 3.02 -8.41
C ASP A 56 14.19 3.99 -7.38
N LEU A 57 12.94 3.75 -6.98
CA LEU A 57 12.26 4.47 -5.93
C LEU A 57 12.46 3.77 -4.60
N TYR A 58 12.80 4.54 -3.57
CA TYR A 58 13.01 4.08 -2.21
C TYR A 58 12.14 4.84 -1.21
N GLY A 59 11.58 4.09 -0.28
CA GLY A 59 10.92 4.61 0.92
C GLY A 59 11.78 4.35 2.17
N PHE A 60 11.38 4.96 3.28
CA PHE A 60 12.07 4.84 4.56
C PHE A 60 11.09 4.32 5.61
N GLY A 61 11.36 3.13 6.15
CA GLY A 61 10.53 2.45 7.16
C GLY A 61 10.88 2.81 8.62
N THR A 62 10.17 2.21 9.58
CA THR A 62 10.52 2.25 11.01
C THR A 62 11.68 1.31 11.36
N VAL A 63 12.31 1.63 12.49
CA VAL A 63 13.70 1.34 12.91
C VAL A 63 14.19 -0.11 12.67
N PRO A 64 15.45 -0.29 12.20
CA PRO A 64 16.33 0.78 11.73
C PRO A 64 15.70 1.40 10.49
N GLY A 65 15.83 2.72 10.30
CA GLY A 65 15.23 3.47 9.19
C GLY A 65 15.75 2.98 7.84
N GLN A 66 15.30 1.79 7.45
CA GLN A 66 15.91 1.00 6.40
C GLN A 66 15.31 1.51 5.11
N ARG A 67 16.20 2.10 4.33
CA ARG A 67 15.96 2.41 2.94
C ARG A 67 15.52 1.11 2.24
N SER A 68 14.28 1.09 1.78
CA SER A 68 13.65 -0.07 1.16
C SER A 68 13.24 0.28 -0.26
N GLN A 69 13.60 -0.56 -1.21
CA GLN A 69 13.22 -0.36 -2.61
C GLN A 69 11.72 -0.62 -2.75
N LEU A 70 11.00 0.35 -3.29
CA LEU A 70 9.55 0.27 -3.49
C LEU A 70 9.22 -0.17 -4.92
N ALA A 71 9.89 0.42 -5.91
CA ALA A 71 9.62 0.17 -7.31
C ALA A 71 10.81 0.53 -8.19
N ARG A 72 10.82 0.00 -9.42
CA ARG A 72 11.75 0.37 -10.48
C ARG A 72 10.97 0.86 -11.69
N TYR A 73 11.47 1.90 -12.34
CA TYR A 73 11.00 2.41 -13.61
C TYR A 73 12.16 2.37 -14.61
N THR A 74 11.88 1.99 -15.86
CA THR A 74 12.87 2.01 -16.93
C THR A 74 12.27 2.66 -18.16
N THR A 75 13.07 3.44 -18.88
CA THR A 75 12.62 4.08 -20.12
C THR A 75 13.81 4.36 -21.04
N SER A 76 13.54 4.64 -22.31
CA SER A 76 14.56 5.03 -23.28
C SER A 76 14.18 6.37 -23.89
N LEU A 77 15.11 7.32 -23.83
CA LEU A 77 14.92 8.67 -24.35
C LEU A 77 15.77 8.83 -25.61
N ALA A 78 15.13 9.16 -26.72
CA ALA A 78 15.83 9.54 -27.94
C ALA A 78 16.20 11.02 -27.87
N TYR A 79 17.50 11.31 -27.96
CA TYR A 79 18.00 12.68 -27.96
C TYR A 79 18.23 13.20 -29.38
N THR A 80 17.79 14.44 -29.61
CA THR A 80 17.98 15.16 -30.87
C THR A 80 18.54 16.55 -30.56
N GLU A 81 19.20 17.17 -31.54
CA GLU A 81 19.77 18.53 -31.41
C GLU A 81 18.73 19.61 -31.06
N LYS A 82 17.45 19.32 -31.30
CA LYS A 82 16.34 20.25 -31.05
C LYS A 82 15.78 20.17 -29.63
N ILE A 83 15.95 19.03 -28.95
CA ILE A 83 15.36 18.80 -27.63
C ILE A 83 16.45 18.97 -26.57
N LEU A 84 16.46 20.14 -25.94
CA LEU A 84 17.44 20.49 -24.90
C LEU A 84 17.01 20.02 -23.51
N ILE A 85 15.71 19.81 -23.29
CA ILE A 85 15.15 19.36 -22.01
C ILE A 85 14.07 18.32 -22.28
N HIS A 86 14.23 17.12 -21.73
CA HIS A 86 13.18 16.11 -21.67
C HIS A 86 12.42 16.24 -20.35
N ARG A 87 11.10 16.33 -20.43
CA ARG A 87 10.22 16.25 -19.27
C ARG A 87 9.47 14.93 -19.32
N LEU A 88 9.61 14.12 -18.29
CA LEU A 88 8.97 12.82 -18.18
C LEU A 88 8.31 12.65 -16.81
N HIS A 89 7.31 11.80 -16.77
CA HIS A 89 6.68 11.35 -15.53
C HIS A 89 7.18 9.93 -15.26
N LEU A 90 7.93 9.75 -14.18
CA LEU A 90 8.31 8.42 -13.70
C LEU A 90 7.07 7.82 -13.02
N SER A 91 6.66 6.65 -13.50
CA SER A 91 5.47 5.95 -13.04
C SER A 91 5.89 4.78 -12.16
N PHE A 92 5.76 4.93 -10.83
CA PHE A 92 6.11 3.89 -9.87
C PHE A 92 4.86 3.21 -9.34
N PRO A 93 4.56 1.95 -9.75
CA PRO A 93 3.47 1.19 -9.16
C PRO A 93 3.80 0.87 -7.70
N LEU A 94 2.83 1.08 -6.81
CA LEU A 94 2.93 0.84 -5.37
C LEU A 94 1.71 0.02 -4.92
N THR A 95 1.95 -1.02 -4.14
CA THR A 95 0.90 -1.78 -3.46
C THR A 95 0.34 -0.99 -2.28
N SER A 96 -0.88 -1.30 -1.82
CA SER A 96 -1.41 -0.61 -0.63
C SER A 96 -0.61 -1.00 0.62
N LEU A 97 -0.06 -2.22 0.70
CA LEU A 97 0.88 -2.61 1.75
C LEU A 97 2.12 -1.72 1.79
N GLN A 98 2.70 -1.38 0.63
CA GLN A 98 3.83 -0.45 0.56
C GLN A 98 3.43 0.96 1.00
N ILE A 99 2.28 1.46 0.57
CA ILE A 99 1.75 2.75 1.04
C ILE A 99 1.53 2.74 2.56
N HIS A 100 0.94 1.67 3.10
CA HIS A 100 0.71 1.50 4.53
C HIS A 100 2.02 1.46 5.32
N ALA A 101 3.03 0.72 4.84
CA ALA A 101 4.33 0.64 5.51
C ALA A 101 5.05 1.99 5.53
N VAL A 102 4.94 2.79 4.46
CA VAL A 102 5.50 4.15 4.44
C VAL A 102 4.71 5.09 5.34
N GLU A 103 3.39 4.93 5.43
CA GLU A 103 2.55 5.69 6.37
C GLU A 103 2.83 5.37 7.84
N GLU A 104 2.99 4.09 8.18
CA GLU A 104 3.32 3.65 9.53
C GLU A 104 4.67 4.22 10.00
N ALA A 105 5.62 4.38 9.05
CA ALA A 105 6.93 4.95 9.33
C ALA A 105 6.95 6.48 9.43
N ARG A 106 5.89 7.16 8.97
CA ARG A 106 5.86 8.61 8.81
C ARG A 106 5.77 9.34 10.15
N LYS A 107 6.57 10.40 10.30
CA LYS A 107 6.52 11.36 11.43
C LYS A 107 6.43 12.79 10.91
N GLY A 108 5.34 13.12 10.23
CA GLY A 108 5.12 14.43 9.60
C GLY A 108 5.09 14.33 8.07
N ASP A 109 6.01 15.02 7.41
CA ASP A 109 6.16 14.94 5.95
C ASP A 109 6.69 13.56 5.52
N ILE A 110 6.41 13.18 4.28
CA ILE A 110 6.84 11.90 3.70
C ILE A 110 8.06 12.14 2.80
N SER A 111 9.13 11.38 2.99
CA SER A 111 10.33 11.44 2.15
C SER A 111 10.46 10.21 1.29
N PHE A 112 10.87 10.42 0.05
CA PHE A 112 11.29 9.37 -0.86
C PHE A 112 12.68 9.70 -1.40
N GLN A 113 13.38 8.66 -1.87
CA GLN A 113 14.63 8.79 -2.59
C GLN A 113 14.50 8.12 -3.94
N VAL A 114 15.06 8.75 -4.97
CA VAL A 114 15.15 8.20 -6.31
C VAL A 114 16.62 8.09 -6.69
N ASP A 115 17.03 6.87 -7.03
CA ASP A 115 18.34 6.62 -7.63
C ASP A 115 18.15 6.51 -9.14
N LEU A 116 18.84 7.36 -9.89
CA LEU A 116 18.87 7.36 -11.34
C LEU A 116 20.19 6.79 -11.83
N ARG A 117 20.11 5.85 -12.76
CA ARG A 117 21.24 5.34 -13.52
C ARG A 117 20.88 5.42 -14.98
N ALA A 118 21.86 5.68 -15.81
CA ALA A 118 21.63 5.69 -17.24
C ALA A 118 22.74 4.97 -17.99
N THR A 119 22.37 4.45 -19.15
CA THR A 119 23.28 3.83 -20.10
C THR A 119 23.14 4.55 -21.43
N LEU A 120 24.28 4.85 -22.05
CA LEU A 120 24.41 5.34 -23.42
C LEU A 120 24.94 4.18 -24.28
N PRO A 121 24.07 3.43 -24.97
CA PRO A 121 24.50 2.28 -25.78
C PRO A 121 25.45 2.66 -26.93
N GLN A 122 25.40 3.92 -27.37
CA GLN A 122 26.25 4.46 -28.45
C GLN A 122 27.45 5.28 -27.93
N ALA A 123 27.87 5.06 -26.68
CA ALA A 123 29.09 5.68 -26.15
C ALA A 123 30.34 5.03 -26.77
N ASP A 124 31.35 5.83 -27.07
CA ASP A 124 32.65 5.34 -27.57
C ASP A 124 33.49 4.70 -26.43
N GLY A 125 33.18 5.02 -25.16
CA GLY A 125 33.80 4.50 -23.93
C GLY A 125 32.88 3.63 -23.06
N TYR A 126 33.02 3.68 -21.73
CA TYR A 126 32.14 2.94 -20.83
C TYR A 126 30.70 3.48 -20.94
N PRO A 127 29.71 2.62 -21.22
CA PRO A 127 28.38 3.08 -21.57
C PRO A 127 27.54 3.49 -20.36
N GLY A 128 27.93 3.13 -19.13
CA GLY A 128 27.16 3.43 -17.92
C GLY A 128 27.49 4.80 -17.31
N SER A 129 26.51 5.40 -16.66
CA SER A 129 26.69 6.65 -15.91
C SER A 129 27.09 6.41 -14.46
N THR A 130 27.59 7.47 -13.81
CA THR A 130 27.49 7.60 -12.36
C THR A 130 26.04 7.55 -11.91
N GLN A 131 25.78 7.07 -10.68
CA GLN A 131 24.45 7.14 -10.09
C GLN A 131 24.15 8.57 -9.62
N ALA A 132 23.04 9.14 -10.05
CA ALA A 132 22.46 10.35 -9.49
C ALA A 132 21.43 9.96 -8.42
N THR A 133 21.47 10.60 -7.25
CA THR A 133 20.52 10.32 -6.16
C THR A 133 19.82 11.60 -5.77
N ASP A 134 18.50 11.63 -5.87
CA ASP A 134 17.69 12.76 -5.41
C ASP A 134 16.73 12.34 -4.30
N ARG A 135 16.61 13.19 -3.28
CA ARG A 135 15.69 12.98 -2.16
C ARG A 135 14.68 14.09 -2.17
N PHE A 136 13.41 13.72 -2.24
CA PHE A 136 12.31 14.67 -2.21
C PHE A 136 11.36 14.37 -1.06
N THR A 137 10.70 15.43 -0.59
CA THR A 137 9.75 15.38 0.50
C THR A 137 8.42 15.96 0.03
N ILE A 138 7.33 15.29 0.37
CA ILE A 138 5.96 15.76 0.12
C ILE A 138 5.41 16.22 1.47
N ALA A 139 4.88 17.45 1.50
CA ALA A 139 4.28 18.01 2.70
C ALA A 139 3.13 17.14 3.20
N LYS A 140 3.03 17.00 4.53
CA LYS A 140 2.01 16.19 5.21
C LYS A 140 0.60 16.42 4.67
N SER A 141 0.14 17.67 4.63
CA SER A 141 -1.22 18.01 4.19
C SER A 141 -1.48 17.56 2.76
N ARG A 142 -0.53 17.81 1.85
CA ARG A 142 -0.65 17.42 0.45
C ARG A 142 -0.66 15.90 0.27
N TRP A 143 0.12 15.19 1.06
CA TRP A 143 0.12 13.74 1.05
C TRP A 143 -1.21 13.17 1.58
N GLU A 144 -1.73 13.72 2.66
CA GLU A 144 -3.04 13.36 3.22
C GLU A 144 -4.19 13.66 2.24
N ASP A 145 -4.15 14.81 1.54
CA ASP A 145 -5.10 15.14 0.48
C ASP A 145 -5.04 14.13 -0.68
N GLN A 146 -3.84 13.73 -1.09
CA GLN A 146 -3.65 12.73 -2.14
C GLN A 146 -4.18 11.35 -1.71
N LEU A 147 -3.93 10.94 -0.47
CA LEU A 147 -4.48 9.69 0.08
C LEU A 147 -6.01 9.72 0.16
N ALA A 148 -6.60 10.83 0.60
CA ALA A 148 -8.05 10.98 0.68
C ALA A 148 -8.71 10.91 -0.70
N GLN A 149 -8.06 11.44 -1.73
CA GLN A 149 -8.52 11.38 -3.12
C GLN A 149 -8.47 9.99 -3.74
N LEU A 150 -7.77 9.03 -3.12
CA LEU A 150 -7.79 7.65 -3.59
C LEU A 150 -9.18 7.00 -3.42
N GLY A 151 -10.04 7.53 -2.52
CA GLY A 151 -11.45 7.17 -2.39
C GLY A 151 -11.70 5.65 -2.25
N PRO A 152 -12.94 5.14 -2.40
CA PRO A 152 -13.21 3.70 -2.34
C PRO A 152 -12.61 2.91 -3.53
N SER A 153 -11.80 3.55 -4.39
CA SER A 153 -10.91 2.89 -5.35
C SER A 153 -9.59 2.44 -4.72
N ALA A 154 -9.29 2.89 -3.50
CA ALA A 154 -8.63 2.01 -2.56
C ALA A 154 -9.62 0.86 -2.33
N ALA A 155 -9.48 -0.20 -3.13
CA ALA A 155 -9.64 -1.52 -2.55
C ALA A 155 -8.93 -1.42 -1.21
N TYR A 156 -9.68 -1.38 -0.11
CA TYR A 156 -9.07 -1.61 1.18
C TYR A 156 -8.39 -2.95 0.95
N GLU A 157 -7.07 -2.94 0.77
CA GLU A 157 -6.26 -4.12 0.96
C GLU A 157 -6.51 -4.42 2.43
N MET A 158 -7.59 -5.15 2.65
CA MET A 158 -7.88 -5.73 3.91
C MET A 158 -6.77 -6.75 4.02
N ALA A 159 -5.67 -6.31 4.64
CA ALA A 159 -4.53 -7.14 4.94
C ALA A 159 -5.04 -8.18 5.92
N VAL A 160 -5.67 -9.23 5.38
CA VAL A 160 -5.87 -10.48 6.08
C VAL A 160 -4.47 -10.89 6.45
N PRO A 161 -4.13 -10.92 7.76
CA PRO A 161 -2.80 -11.30 8.17
C PRO A 161 -2.46 -12.63 7.50
N TYR A 162 -1.28 -12.70 6.87
CA TYR A 162 -0.69 -13.96 6.44
C TYR A 162 0.36 -14.32 7.48
N PRO A 163 -0.02 -14.98 8.58
CA PRO A 163 0.87 -15.18 9.68
C PRO A 163 1.78 -16.36 9.35
N LEU A 164 2.84 -16.08 8.61
CA LEU A 164 3.94 -17.01 8.39
C LEU A 164 4.47 -17.45 9.76
N GLY A 165 4.28 -18.71 10.12
CA GLY A 165 4.71 -19.28 11.40
C GLY A 165 3.63 -19.39 12.49
N ASP A 166 2.37 -19.00 12.23
CA ASP A 166 1.23 -19.26 13.13
C ASP A 166 0.18 -20.14 12.42
N PRO A 167 0.30 -21.48 12.53
CA PRO A 167 -0.62 -22.41 11.88
C PRO A 167 -2.08 -22.26 12.29
N GLU A 168 -2.34 -21.77 13.52
CA GLU A 168 -3.70 -21.58 14.02
C GLU A 168 -4.37 -20.39 13.31
N ARG A 169 -3.62 -19.29 13.12
CA ARG A 169 -4.12 -18.12 12.40
C ARG A 169 -4.16 -18.28 10.88
N ASP A 170 -3.35 -19.15 10.29
CA ASP A 170 -3.39 -19.43 8.85
C ASP A 170 -4.78 -19.92 8.40
N LYS A 171 -5.43 -20.75 9.23
CA LYS A 171 -6.76 -21.27 8.93
C LYS A 171 -7.81 -20.16 8.87
N VAL A 172 -7.85 -19.25 9.85
CA VAL A 172 -8.78 -18.11 9.84
C VAL A 172 -8.43 -17.09 8.75
N GLY A 173 -7.14 -16.92 8.44
CA GLY A 173 -6.69 -16.13 7.31
C GLY A 173 -7.15 -16.69 5.95
N ARG A 174 -7.21 -18.01 5.78
CA ARG A 174 -7.83 -18.63 4.60
C ARG A 174 -9.33 -18.38 4.53
N THR A 175 -10.04 -18.46 5.65
CA THR A 175 -11.48 -18.17 5.72
C THR A 175 -11.80 -16.74 5.30
N LEU A 176 -11.05 -15.74 5.77
CA LEU A 176 -11.26 -14.34 5.40
C LEU A 176 -10.92 -14.05 3.92
N ARG A 177 -9.91 -14.72 3.36
CA ARG A 177 -9.61 -14.64 1.92
C ARG A 177 -10.72 -15.25 1.07
N GLU A 178 -11.32 -16.35 1.53
CA GLU A 178 -12.47 -16.95 0.84
C GLU A 178 -13.70 -16.03 0.91
N ALA A 179 -13.94 -15.38 2.05
CA ALA A 179 -14.99 -14.35 2.17
C ALA A 179 -14.79 -13.21 1.15
N GLN A 180 -13.55 -12.72 1.01
CA GLN A 180 -13.20 -11.70 0.02
C GLN A 180 -13.46 -12.17 -1.41
N ARG A 181 -13.07 -13.40 -1.75
CA ARG A 181 -13.32 -14.00 -3.07
C ARG A 181 -14.83 -14.08 -3.38
N LEU A 182 -15.63 -14.48 -2.40
CA LEU A 182 -17.10 -14.55 -2.52
C LEU A 182 -17.72 -13.17 -2.74
N LEU A 183 -17.24 -12.13 -2.04
CA LEU A 183 -17.67 -10.76 -2.31
C LEU A 183 -17.35 -10.35 -3.74
N THR A 184 -16.14 -10.62 -4.23
CA THR A 184 -15.78 -10.30 -5.62
C THR A 184 -16.68 -11.03 -6.64
N ALA A 185 -17.18 -12.21 -6.29
CA ALA A 185 -18.14 -12.96 -7.10
C ALA A 185 -19.61 -12.50 -6.95
N GLY A 186 -19.89 -11.50 -6.12
CA GLY A 186 -21.25 -11.01 -5.84
C GLY A 186 -22.03 -11.87 -4.83
N GLU A 187 -21.37 -12.82 -4.16
CA GLU A 187 -22.01 -13.75 -3.21
C GLU A 187 -21.96 -13.21 -1.77
N SER A 188 -22.66 -12.12 -1.50
CA SER A 188 -22.62 -11.42 -0.20
C SER A 188 -23.05 -12.28 0.98
N LEU A 189 -24.12 -13.07 0.85
CA LEU A 189 -24.56 -13.99 1.91
C LEU A 189 -23.51 -15.06 2.20
N SER A 190 -22.98 -15.73 1.16
CA SER A 190 -21.90 -16.71 1.31
C SER A 190 -20.66 -16.12 1.99
N ALA A 191 -20.32 -14.86 1.67
CA ALA A 191 -19.22 -14.16 2.31
C ALA A 191 -19.46 -13.95 3.81
N ILE A 192 -20.67 -13.54 4.21
CA ILE A 192 -21.04 -13.37 5.63
C ILE A 192 -20.90 -14.68 6.41
N LEU A 193 -21.21 -15.83 5.81
CA LEU A 193 -20.99 -17.13 6.43
C LEU A 193 -19.52 -17.38 6.76
N GLN A 194 -18.61 -17.02 5.85
CA GLN A 194 -17.17 -17.14 6.10
C GLN A 194 -16.71 -16.13 7.16
N ILE A 195 -17.21 -14.89 7.13
CA ILE A 195 -16.91 -13.87 8.13
C ILE A 195 -17.32 -14.36 9.53
N ARG A 196 -18.52 -14.95 9.66
CA ARG A 196 -18.97 -15.54 10.94
C ARG A 196 -18.06 -16.66 11.42
N ARG A 197 -17.66 -17.57 10.53
CA ARG A 197 -16.69 -18.64 10.89
C ARG A 197 -15.36 -18.07 11.40
N ALA A 198 -14.93 -16.93 10.86
CA ALA A 198 -13.75 -16.23 11.38
C ALA A 198 -14.01 -15.62 12.77
N LEU A 199 -15.18 -15.01 13.00
CA LEU A 199 -15.58 -14.49 14.31
C LEU A 199 -15.72 -15.60 15.37
N GLU A 200 -16.24 -16.78 15.02
CA GLU A 200 -16.27 -17.97 15.88
C GLU A 200 -14.86 -18.36 16.34
N TRP A 201 -13.90 -18.36 15.42
CA TRP A 201 -12.50 -18.63 15.76
C TRP A 201 -11.93 -17.53 16.67
N ILE A 202 -12.18 -16.25 16.37
CA ILE A 202 -11.71 -15.13 17.22
C ILE A 202 -12.27 -15.28 18.64
N GLN A 203 -13.56 -15.56 18.79
CA GLN A 203 -14.21 -15.75 20.08
C GLN A 203 -13.58 -16.87 20.92
N GLN A 204 -13.11 -17.93 20.27
CA GLN A 204 -12.43 -19.05 20.94
C GLN A 204 -10.97 -18.72 21.34
N ASN A 205 -10.36 -17.68 20.76
CA ASN A 205 -8.91 -17.44 20.86
C ASN A 205 -8.53 -16.04 21.37
N CYS A 206 -9.46 -15.11 21.55
CA CYS A 206 -9.16 -13.69 21.81
C CYS A 206 -8.63 -13.38 23.22
N GLY A 207 -8.84 -14.26 24.20
CA GLY A 207 -8.44 -14.02 25.60
C GLY A 207 -9.12 -12.83 26.28
N TRP A 208 -10.11 -12.21 25.62
CA TRP A 208 -10.88 -11.08 26.16
C TRP A 208 -11.97 -11.53 27.14
N ASP A 209 -12.24 -10.69 28.14
CA ASP A 209 -13.18 -10.96 29.21
C ASP A 209 -14.61 -10.66 28.78
N LYS A 210 -15.54 -11.60 29.01
CA LYS A 210 -16.96 -11.33 28.82
C LYS A 210 -17.47 -10.42 29.94
N PRO A 211 -18.11 -9.27 29.64
CA PRO A 211 -18.65 -8.40 30.66
C PRO A 211 -19.79 -9.08 31.42
N GLY A 212 -19.87 -8.82 32.72
CA GLY A 212 -21.01 -9.23 33.56
C GLY A 212 -22.33 -8.66 33.03
N GLN A 213 -23.43 -9.39 33.26
CA GLN A 213 -24.75 -8.96 32.82
C GLN A 213 -25.12 -7.58 33.38
N GLY A 214 -25.70 -6.72 32.54
CA GLY A 214 -26.13 -5.37 32.92
C GLY A 214 -24.99 -4.36 33.17
N LYS A 215 -23.73 -4.77 33.05
CA LYS A 215 -22.58 -3.85 33.19
C LYS A 215 -22.69 -2.74 32.13
N ARG A 216 -22.53 -1.48 32.53
CA ARG A 216 -22.64 -0.36 31.57
C ARG A 216 -21.36 -0.27 30.73
N PRO A 217 -21.44 0.19 29.46
CA PRO A 217 -20.26 0.34 28.60
C PRO A 217 -19.13 1.16 29.23
N ARG A 218 -19.47 2.21 29.98
CA ARG A 218 -18.49 3.08 30.67
C ARG A 218 -17.72 2.37 31.78
N ASP A 219 -18.33 1.36 32.41
CA ASP A 219 -17.75 0.62 33.53
C ASP A 219 -16.94 -0.60 33.03
N CYS A 220 -16.93 -0.88 31.72
CA CYS A 220 -16.21 -2.01 31.13
C CYS A 220 -14.71 -1.72 31.04
N SER A 221 -13.89 -2.72 31.36
CA SER A 221 -12.46 -2.75 31.11
C SER A 221 -12.16 -2.72 29.61
N GLN A 222 -10.90 -2.48 29.24
CA GLN A 222 -10.48 -2.54 27.84
C GLN A 222 -10.75 -3.92 27.21
N SER A 223 -10.42 -4.99 27.93
CA SER A 223 -10.69 -6.38 27.53
C SER A 223 -12.19 -6.63 27.30
N GLU A 224 -13.04 -6.20 28.22
CA GLU A 224 -14.50 -6.31 28.09
C GLU A 224 -15.08 -5.48 26.93
N ARG A 225 -14.46 -4.34 26.60
CA ARG A 225 -14.87 -3.53 25.44
C ARG A 225 -14.54 -4.22 24.12
N TRP A 226 -13.38 -4.88 24.02
CA TRP A 226 -13.06 -5.71 22.86
C TRP A 226 -14.02 -6.88 22.71
N TRP A 227 -14.38 -7.55 23.81
CA TRP A 227 -15.40 -8.59 23.78
C TRP A 227 -16.74 -8.07 23.26
N ARG A 228 -17.19 -6.87 23.67
CA ARG A 228 -18.45 -6.30 23.17
C ARG A 228 -18.43 -6.00 21.66
N ILE A 229 -17.30 -5.56 21.12
CA ILE A 229 -17.15 -5.35 19.68
C ILE A 229 -17.28 -6.69 18.95
N LEU A 230 -16.57 -7.71 19.43
CA LEU A 230 -16.68 -9.08 18.90
C LEU A 230 -18.12 -9.60 18.94
N ASP A 231 -18.78 -9.50 20.09
CA ASP A 231 -20.14 -9.98 20.31
C ASP A 231 -21.16 -9.27 19.41
N SER A 232 -20.97 -7.96 19.18
CA SER A 232 -21.81 -7.19 18.27
C SER A 232 -21.64 -7.64 16.81
N LEU A 233 -20.40 -7.84 16.36
CA LEU A 233 -20.12 -8.35 15.01
C LEU A 233 -20.62 -9.79 14.83
N TYR A 234 -20.48 -10.63 15.85
CA TYR A 234 -20.98 -12.00 15.86
C TYR A 234 -22.50 -12.04 15.74
N SER A 235 -23.19 -11.19 16.52
CA SER A 235 -24.65 -11.04 16.45
C SER A 235 -25.09 -10.56 15.07
N GLN A 236 -24.43 -9.53 14.52
CA GLN A 236 -24.75 -8.96 13.20
C GLN A 236 -24.59 -9.98 12.07
N THR A 237 -23.62 -10.90 12.17
CA THR A 237 -23.39 -11.95 11.16
C THR A 237 -24.26 -13.20 11.37
N SER A 238 -24.86 -13.37 12.56
CA SER A 238 -25.72 -14.51 12.86
C SER A 238 -27.10 -14.41 12.20
N GLY A 239 -27.59 -13.20 11.94
CA GLY A 239 -28.86 -12.99 11.23
C GLY A 239 -28.89 -13.65 9.85
N ALA A 240 -27.75 -13.72 9.15
CA ALA A 240 -27.64 -14.38 7.84
C ALA A 240 -27.84 -15.91 7.85
N LEU A 241 -27.89 -16.54 9.03
CA LEU A 241 -28.01 -17.99 9.21
C LEU A 241 -29.30 -18.44 9.87
N HIS A 242 -30.09 -17.50 10.39
CA HIS A 242 -31.31 -17.79 11.12
C HIS A 242 -32.52 -17.45 10.24
N ASP A 243 -33.49 -18.36 10.24
CA ASP A 243 -34.79 -18.22 9.57
C ASP A 243 -35.91 -18.07 10.62
N ASP A 244 -35.59 -17.39 11.72
CA ASP A 244 -36.57 -17.06 12.75
C ASP A 244 -37.39 -15.82 12.37
N GLU A 245 -38.43 -15.53 13.14
CA GLU A 245 -39.35 -14.41 12.86
C GLU A 245 -38.68 -13.04 12.79
N ILE A 246 -37.45 -12.90 13.31
CA ILE A 246 -36.73 -11.62 13.36
C ILE A 246 -35.71 -11.51 12.23
N THR A 247 -35.07 -12.62 11.86
CA THR A 247 -33.89 -12.65 10.97
C THR A 247 -34.19 -13.10 9.54
N ARG A 248 -35.36 -13.70 9.29
CA ARG A 248 -35.79 -14.18 7.95
C ARG A 248 -35.74 -13.12 6.85
N ASP A 249 -36.05 -11.87 7.20
CA ASP A 249 -36.13 -10.76 6.24
C ASP A 249 -34.83 -9.95 6.17
N PHE A 250 -33.75 -10.41 6.80
CA PHE A 250 -32.46 -9.71 6.72
C PHE A 250 -31.86 -9.89 5.33
N ASP A 251 -31.84 -8.81 4.56
CA ASP A 251 -31.09 -8.71 3.31
C ASP A 251 -29.79 -7.95 3.57
N TYR A 252 -28.66 -8.56 3.22
CA TYR A 252 -27.35 -7.98 3.42
C TYR A 252 -26.81 -7.46 2.10
N SER A 253 -26.60 -6.15 2.04
CA SER A 253 -25.95 -5.52 0.91
C SER A 253 -24.47 -5.92 0.80
N HIS A 254 -23.92 -5.74 -0.40
CA HIS A 254 -22.49 -5.90 -0.64
C HIS A 254 -21.64 -5.01 0.29
N ALA A 255 -22.06 -3.76 0.51
CA ALA A 255 -21.36 -2.81 1.37
C ALA A 255 -21.36 -3.23 2.85
N GLU A 256 -22.47 -3.82 3.34
CA GLU A 256 -22.52 -4.36 4.69
C GLU A 256 -21.60 -5.57 4.85
N ALA A 257 -21.58 -6.46 3.86
CA ALA A 257 -20.71 -7.62 3.88
C ALA A 257 -19.22 -7.23 3.81
N GLU A 258 -18.85 -6.22 3.00
CA GLU A 258 -17.51 -5.62 2.98
C GLU A 258 -17.14 -5.00 4.33
N THR A 259 -18.07 -4.27 4.96
CA THR A 259 -17.86 -3.65 6.27
C THR A 259 -17.56 -4.71 7.34
N LEU A 260 -18.38 -5.77 7.39
CA LEU A 260 -18.22 -6.88 8.32
C LEU A 260 -16.90 -7.62 8.09
N LEU A 261 -16.51 -7.79 6.83
CA LEU A 261 -15.24 -8.39 6.45
C LEU A 261 -14.06 -7.55 7.00
N ALA A 262 -14.06 -6.25 6.72
CA ALA A 262 -13.04 -5.29 7.17
C ALA A 262 -12.89 -5.26 8.70
N MET A 263 -14.01 -5.14 9.42
CA MET A 263 -14.01 -5.10 10.88
C MET A 263 -13.51 -6.42 11.48
N THR A 264 -13.87 -7.56 10.90
CA THR A 264 -13.44 -8.88 11.37
C THR A 264 -11.94 -9.10 11.17
N ALA A 265 -11.40 -8.71 10.01
CA ALA A 265 -9.95 -8.79 9.77
C ALA A 265 -9.16 -7.86 10.70
N ALA A 266 -9.66 -6.64 10.95
CA ALA A 266 -9.06 -5.73 11.91
C ALA A 266 -9.09 -6.31 13.33
N LEU A 267 -10.20 -6.95 13.72
CA LEU A 267 -10.35 -7.58 15.04
C LEU A 267 -9.39 -8.76 15.22
N LEU A 268 -9.17 -9.56 14.18
CA LEU A 268 -8.21 -10.66 14.18
C LEU A 268 -6.78 -10.20 14.53
N ARG A 269 -6.36 -9.00 14.08
CA ARG A 269 -5.04 -8.43 14.39
C ARG A 269 -4.84 -8.21 15.90
N ASN A 270 -5.92 -7.98 16.64
CA ASN A 270 -5.88 -7.70 18.08
C ASN A 270 -5.93 -8.97 18.94
N VAL A 271 -6.16 -10.14 18.34
CA VAL A 271 -5.97 -11.42 19.02
C VAL A 271 -4.47 -11.54 19.33
N PRO A 272 -4.03 -12.02 20.51
CA PRO A 272 -2.61 -12.27 20.79
C PRO A 272 -2.07 -13.46 19.98
N GLY A 273 -0.89 -13.34 19.37
CA GLY A 273 -0.24 -14.48 18.71
C GLY A 273 0.36 -15.40 19.77
N LYS A 274 0.39 -16.72 19.53
CA LYS A 274 1.28 -17.57 20.33
C LYS A 274 2.71 -17.16 19.97
N GLN A 275 3.47 -16.65 20.94
CA GLN A 275 4.90 -16.48 20.75
C GLN A 275 5.48 -17.86 20.42
N ALA A 276 6.22 -17.96 19.32
CA ALA A 276 7.03 -19.15 19.05
C ALA A 276 8.00 -19.31 20.23
N ALA A 277 7.89 -20.44 20.93
CA ALA A 277 8.85 -20.86 21.94
C ALA A 277 10.20 -21.19 21.29
#